data_AF-G8SIV4-F1
#
_entry.id   AF-G8SIV4-F1
#
_cell.length_a   1.000
_cell.length_b   1.000
_cell.length_c   1.000
_cell.angle_alpha   90.00
_cell.angle_beta   90.00
_cell.angle_gamma   90.00
#
_symmetry.space_group_name_H-M   'P 1'
#
loop_
_entity.id
_entity.type
_entity.pdbx_description
1 polymer ?
#
loop_
_entity_poly.entity_id
_entity_poly.type
_entity_poly.pdbx_seq_one_letter_code
_entity_poly.pdbx_strand_id
1 'polypeptide(L)'
;MIVLSHDVVPAARATPVRRSGAVLAWSGAGGLAVIYLLLSLLNHRRLRTTGFDLGIFEQAVRSYAAGRPGLVPLKGPGFPQLGDHFSPVLALLAPLYRIFPTPVTLLVAQALLLAVAVVPIMSLAHRRLGAFAAVTAGAGYGLSWGIASAVGFDFHEVCFAVPLLSFSLAALADRRLRAASGWALPLLLVKEDLGLTVAVIGLLVAAFGARRLGGGLAAAGLLGTALAMGVVVPALNPDDAYAYSAAVGSGLQHPVTAVKLLTVLALLAPTAGVALRSPLAWVAVPTLLWRFASGNPNYWGTGFHYSAVLMPVMMLAFVDGLTRRRPAADRTGAAATRLVLVASLAVTGFLLPRYPLAQLASAPIWRGDPRGTAAHRVLDLIPDGATVSAANRLVPQLTGRTTVTLFGLDYPGPAPRYVVVDLEVDDWPLPRDIRLARVEALVAAGYRTVTRDSGFVLLERP
;
A
#
# COMPACT_ATOMS: atom_id res chain seq x y z
N MET A 1 -33.71 29.07 -15.50
CA MET A 1 -34.22 28.51 -14.24
C MET A 1 -34.54 27.03 -14.48
N ILE A 2 -33.54 26.16 -14.37
CA ILE A 2 -33.67 24.71 -14.65
C ILE A 2 -33.94 24.03 -13.31
N VAL A 3 -35.18 23.59 -13.12
CA VAL A 3 -35.59 22.81 -11.96
C VAL A 3 -34.99 21.41 -12.11
N LEU A 4 -33.94 21.12 -11.35
CA LEU A 4 -33.44 19.76 -11.15
C LEU A 4 -34.48 19.02 -10.29
N SER A 5 -35.28 18.15 -10.90
CA SER A 5 -36.12 17.21 -10.17
C SER A 5 -35.21 16.27 -9.37
N HIS A 6 -35.15 16.48 -8.06
CA HIS A 6 -34.58 15.52 -7.13
C HIS A 6 -35.54 14.34 -7.01
N ASP A 7 -35.39 13.35 -7.88
CA ASP A 7 -35.94 12.02 -7.61
C ASP A 7 -35.19 11.44 -6.41
N VAL A 8 -35.77 11.69 -5.23
CA VAL A 8 -35.34 11.12 -3.96
C VAL A 8 -35.65 9.62 -4.03
N VAL A 9 -34.69 8.84 -4.51
CA VAL A 9 -34.73 7.38 -4.37
C VAL A 9 -34.79 7.08 -2.88
N PRO A 10 -35.88 6.47 -2.36
CA PRO A 10 -36.00 6.18 -0.94
C PRO A 10 -34.87 5.24 -0.51
N ALA A 11 -34.32 5.51 0.68
CA ALA A 11 -33.29 4.68 1.27
C ALA A 11 -33.79 3.23 1.35
N ALA A 12 -33.13 2.31 0.65
CA ALA A 12 -33.39 0.89 0.81
C ALA A 12 -33.18 0.53 2.29
N ARG A 13 -34.23 0.04 2.96
CA ARG A 13 -34.13 -0.49 4.32
C ARG A 13 -32.96 -1.48 4.38
N ALA A 14 -32.10 -1.34 5.38
CA ALA A 14 -30.97 -2.23 5.60
C ALA A 14 -31.50 -3.67 5.75
N THR A 15 -31.41 -4.47 4.69
CA THR A 15 -31.71 -5.89 4.76
C THR A 15 -30.61 -6.55 5.59
N PRO A 16 -30.96 -7.35 6.61
CA PRO A 16 -29.96 -8.03 7.42
C PRO A 16 -29.06 -8.86 6.49
N VAL A 17 -27.75 -8.85 6.77
CA VAL A 17 -26.81 -9.69 6.04
C VAL A 17 -27.26 -11.13 6.23
N ARG A 18 -27.80 -11.74 5.17
CA ARG A 18 -28.11 -13.17 5.18
C ARG A 18 -26.81 -13.89 5.56
N ARG A 19 -26.87 -14.83 6.53
CA ARG A 19 -25.68 -15.56 7.04
C ARG A 19 -24.77 -16.04 5.90
N SER A 20 -25.34 -16.48 4.77
CA SER A 20 -24.62 -16.88 3.56
C SER A 20 -23.70 -15.80 2.97
N GLY A 21 -24.10 -14.53 2.96
CA GLY A 21 -23.31 -13.43 2.42
C GLY A 21 -22.12 -13.06 3.31
N ALA A 22 -22.29 -13.14 4.63
CA ALA A 22 -21.19 -12.94 5.57
C ALA A 22 -20.15 -14.05 5.45
N VAL A 23 -20.59 -15.31 5.41
CA VAL A 23 -19.72 -16.47 5.21
C VAL A 23 -18.93 -16.31 3.91
N LEU A 24 -19.59 -15.99 2.80
CA LEU A 24 -18.92 -15.79 1.52
C LEU A 24 -17.85 -14.69 1.56
N ALA A 25 -18.16 -13.55 2.20
CA ALA A 25 -17.23 -12.43 2.30
C ALA A 25 -15.99 -12.77 3.16
N TRP A 26 -16.19 -13.43 4.30
CA TRP A 26 -15.09 -13.87 5.17
C TRP A 26 -14.28 -15.01 4.57
N SER A 27 -14.90 -15.95 3.85
CA SER A 27 -14.18 -16.97 3.07
C SER A 27 -13.33 -16.32 1.97
N GLY A 28 -13.84 -15.30 1.30
CA GLY A 28 -13.08 -14.51 0.34
C GLY A 28 -11.87 -13.83 0.98
N ALA A 29 -12.05 -13.20 2.14
CA ALA A 29 -10.95 -12.61 2.91
C ALA A 29 -9.90 -13.65 3.34
N GLY A 30 -10.34 -14.81 3.84
CA GLY A 30 -9.44 -15.90 4.22
C GLY A 30 -8.61 -16.43 3.05
N GLY A 31 -9.24 -16.65 1.89
CA GLY A 31 -8.53 -17.08 0.67
C GLY A 31 -7.51 -16.05 0.18
N LEU A 32 -7.87 -14.77 0.15
CA LEU A 32 -6.95 -13.69 -0.21
C LEU A 32 -5.81 -13.55 0.79
N ALA A 33 -6.07 -13.66 2.09
CA ALA A 33 -5.04 -13.62 3.12
C ALA A 33 -3.98 -14.69 2.89
N VAL A 34 -4.39 -15.93 2.59
CA VAL A 34 -3.45 -17.03 2.27
C VAL A 34 -2.62 -16.69 1.04
N ILE A 35 -3.24 -16.22 -0.04
CA ILE A 35 -2.54 -15.84 -1.28
C ILE A 35 -1.50 -14.74 -1.01
N TYR A 36 -1.89 -13.70 -0.29
CA TYR A 36 -1.01 -12.56 -0.03
C TYR A 36 0.13 -12.92 0.90
N LEU A 37 -0.14 -13.67 1.97
CA LEU A 37 0.88 -14.17 2.88
C LEU A 37 1.90 -15.05 2.15
N LEU A 38 1.43 -15.99 1.32
CA LEU A 38 2.32 -16.85 0.54
C LEU A 38 3.26 -16.02 -0.35
N LEU A 39 2.72 -15.06 -1.11
CA LEU A 39 3.55 -14.23 -1.99
C LEU A 39 4.58 -13.40 -1.20
N SER A 40 4.14 -12.66 -0.18
CA SER A 40 5.03 -11.77 0.58
C SER A 40 6.11 -12.55 1.33
N LEU A 41 5.78 -13.70 1.93
CA LEU A 41 6.76 -14.53 2.64
C LEU A 41 7.75 -15.22 1.70
N LEU A 42 7.30 -15.69 0.54
CA LEU A 42 8.18 -16.28 -0.47
C LEU A 42 9.13 -15.22 -1.05
N ASN A 43 8.66 -13.99 -1.28
CA ASN A 43 9.51 -12.89 -1.73
C ASN A 43 10.55 -12.51 -0.67
N HIS A 44 10.15 -12.43 0.60
CA HIS A 44 11.07 -12.13 1.69
C HIS A 44 12.18 -13.18 1.83
N ARG A 45 11.83 -14.47 1.83
CA ARG A 45 12.79 -15.59 1.89
C ARG A 45 13.77 -15.61 0.71
N ARG A 46 13.35 -15.10 -0.45
CA ARG A 46 14.14 -15.03 -1.68
C ARG A 46 14.90 -13.72 -1.85
N LEU A 47 15.03 -12.93 -0.78
CA LEU A 47 15.74 -11.64 -0.79
C LEU A 47 15.15 -10.65 -1.81
N ARG A 48 13.83 -10.70 -2.04
CA ARG A 48 13.12 -9.78 -2.95
C ARG A 48 12.46 -8.62 -2.21
N THR A 49 12.61 -8.55 -0.89
CA THR A 49 12.22 -7.40 -0.08
C THR A 49 13.39 -6.46 0.10
N THR A 50 13.14 -5.15 0.25
CA THR A 50 14.17 -4.12 0.25
C THR A 50 14.22 -3.31 1.54
N GLY A 51 15.39 -2.76 1.84
CA GLY A 51 15.64 -1.91 3.00
C GLY A 51 14.98 -0.55 2.91
N PHE A 52 14.97 0.05 1.72
CA PHE A 52 14.44 1.40 1.53
C PHE A 52 12.93 1.52 1.77
N ASP A 53 12.20 0.40 1.77
CA ASP A 53 10.77 0.39 2.15
C ASP A 53 10.54 -0.48 3.39
N LEU A 54 10.61 -1.82 3.27
CA LEU A 54 10.32 -2.73 4.40
C LEU A 54 11.24 -2.46 5.60
N GLY A 55 12.53 -2.18 5.34
CA GLY A 55 13.49 -1.88 6.39
C GLY A 55 13.18 -0.57 7.14
N ILE A 56 12.77 0.47 6.41
CA ILE A 56 12.39 1.77 7.00
C ILE A 56 11.22 1.61 7.96
N PHE A 57 10.13 1.00 7.48
CA PHE A 57 8.94 0.83 8.30
C PHE A 57 9.18 -0.11 9.48
N GLU A 58 9.99 -1.16 9.30
CA GLU A 58 10.33 -2.04 10.41
C GLU A 58 11.10 -1.28 11.49
N GLN A 59 12.11 -0.48 11.12
CA GLN A 59 12.90 0.26 12.09
C GLN A 59 12.03 1.25 12.88
N ALA A 60 11.09 1.92 12.19
CA ALA A 60 10.12 2.79 12.83
C ALA A 60 9.25 2.02 13.85
N VAL A 61 8.66 0.88 13.46
CA VAL A 61 7.80 0.07 14.33
C VAL A 61 8.58 -0.51 15.51
N ARG A 62 9.81 -0.99 15.28
CA ARG A 62 10.72 -1.46 16.33
C ARG A 62 11.04 -0.34 17.34
N SER A 63 11.25 0.87 16.84
CA SER A 63 11.47 2.05 17.68
C SER A 63 10.25 2.36 18.56
N TYR A 64 9.03 2.37 17.98
CA TYR A 64 7.80 2.51 18.76
C TYR A 64 7.61 1.37 19.77
N ALA A 65 7.94 0.13 19.40
CA ALA A 65 7.89 -1.03 20.29
C ALA A 65 8.81 -0.84 21.52
N ALA A 66 9.96 -0.18 21.34
CA ALA A 66 10.88 0.19 22.40
C ALA A 66 10.51 1.50 23.14
N GLY A 67 9.37 2.12 22.85
CA GLY A 67 8.95 3.39 23.48
C GLY A 67 9.70 4.62 22.97
N ARG A 68 10.31 4.54 21.79
CA ARG A 68 11.09 5.61 21.14
C ARG A 68 10.27 6.25 19.98
N PRO A 69 10.65 7.44 19.49
CA PRO A 69 9.81 8.23 18.57
C PRO A 69 9.83 7.78 17.11
N GLY A 70 9.93 6.47 16.83
CA GLY A 70 9.89 5.97 15.45
C GLY A 70 11.20 6.19 14.68
N LEU A 71 12.35 6.10 15.33
CA LEU A 71 13.68 6.32 14.74
C LEU A 71 14.01 5.32 13.62
N VAL A 72 14.58 5.82 12.51
CA VAL A 72 14.95 5.06 11.31
C VAL A 72 16.41 5.31 10.93
N PRO A 73 17.36 4.51 11.48
CA PRO A 73 18.77 4.57 11.09
C PRO A 73 19.04 4.50 9.57
N LEU A 74 18.17 3.85 8.79
CA LEU A 74 18.28 3.81 7.31
C LEU A 74 18.14 5.18 6.65
N LYS A 75 17.48 6.15 7.30
CA LYS A 75 17.31 7.54 6.85
C LYS A 75 18.32 8.49 7.47
N GLY A 76 19.16 8.00 8.38
CA GLY A 76 20.17 8.76 9.08
C GLY A 76 20.06 8.65 10.61
N PRO A 77 21.13 9.01 11.34
CA PRO A 77 21.13 8.98 12.80
C PRO A 77 20.02 9.88 13.36
N GLY A 78 19.22 9.34 14.27
CA GLY A 78 18.18 10.10 14.96
C GLY A 78 16.98 10.50 14.10
N PHE A 79 16.89 10.07 12.84
CA PHE A 79 15.79 10.45 11.95
C PHE A 79 14.46 9.84 12.40
N PRO A 80 13.42 10.63 12.76
CA PRO A 80 12.11 10.10 13.14
C PRO A 80 11.24 9.85 11.91
N GLN A 81 10.55 8.70 11.84
CA GLN A 81 9.68 8.34 10.71
C GLN A 81 8.61 9.39 10.39
N LEU A 82 8.08 10.07 11.42
CA LEU A 82 7.08 11.12 11.25
C LEU A 82 7.62 12.39 10.57
N GLY A 83 8.95 12.57 10.54
CA GLY A 83 9.61 13.60 9.75
C GLY A 83 9.79 13.23 8.27
N ASP A 84 9.55 11.97 7.88
CA ASP A 84 9.50 11.53 6.48
C ASP A 84 8.07 11.55 5.94
N HIS A 85 7.20 10.78 6.62
CA HIS A 85 5.79 10.64 6.30
C HIS A 85 4.95 10.66 7.58
N PHE A 86 3.85 11.42 7.58
CA PHE A 86 2.93 11.48 8.70
C PHE A 86 2.07 10.20 8.75
N SER A 87 2.64 9.18 9.38
CA SER A 87 2.08 7.84 9.50
C SER A 87 1.98 7.33 10.96
N PRO A 88 1.36 8.08 11.91
CA PRO A 88 1.21 7.63 13.30
C PRO A 88 0.57 6.25 13.47
N VAL A 89 -0.26 5.81 12.52
CA VAL A 89 -0.92 4.49 12.53
C VAL A 89 0.06 3.33 12.72
N LEU A 90 1.32 3.48 12.29
CA LEU A 90 2.36 2.46 12.42
C LEU A 90 2.59 2.03 13.88
N ALA A 91 2.36 2.93 14.84
CA ALA A 91 2.47 2.62 16.26
C ALA A 91 1.51 1.49 16.71
N LEU A 92 0.41 1.25 15.98
CA LEU A 92 -0.51 0.13 16.26
C LEU A 92 0.14 -1.25 16.05
N LEU A 93 1.21 -1.34 15.27
CA LEU A 93 1.96 -2.59 15.09
C LEU A 93 2.94 -2.87 16.23
N ALA A 94 3.26 -1.87 17.05
CA ALA A 94 4.26 -2.00 18.11
C ALA A 94 3.97 -3.15 19.11
N PRO A 95 2.73 -3.38 19.60
CA PRO A 95 2.45 -4.51 20.49
C PRO A 95 2.67 -5.87 19.83
N LEU A 96 2.28 -6.02 18.55
CA LEU A 96 2.49 -7.26 17.80
C LEU A 96 3.98 -7.49 17.55
N TYR A 97 4.71 -6.43 17.24
CA TYR A 97 6.15 -6.47 17.03
C TYR A 97 6.92 -6.85 18.29
N ARG A 98 6.46 -6.46 19.49
CA ARG A 98 7.08 -6.91 20.76
C ARG A 98 7.02 -8.44 20.93
N ILE A 99 5.95 -9.07 20.44
CA ILE A 99 5.77 -10.53 20.53
C ILE A 99 6.57 -11.21 19.41
N PHE A 100 6.59 -10.62 18.21
CA PHE A 100 7.27 -11.14 17.03
C PHE A 100 8.17 -10.05 16.41
N PRO A 101 9.40 -9.84 16.90
CA PRO A 101 10.27 -8.74 16.49
C PRO A 101 10.99 -9.05 15.18
N THR A 102 10.23 -9.11 14.09
CA THR A 102 10.72 -9.43 12.75
C THR A 102 9.98 -8.61 11.69
N PRO A 103 10.62 -8.21 10.57
CA PRO A 103 9.93 -7.58 9.45
C PRO A 103 8.81 -8.44 8.85
N VAL A 104 8.83 -9.76 9.06
CA VAL A 104 7.71 -10.65 8.71
C VAL A 104 6.40 -10.21 9.38
N THR A 105 6.44 -9.67 10.60
CA THR A 105 5.24 -9.18 11.31
C THR A 105 4.52 -8.08 10.54
N LEU A 106 5.28 -7.18 9.90
CA LEU A 106 4.73 -6.12 9.07
C LEU A 106 4.11 -6.70 7.79
N LEU A 107 4.79 -7.63 7.12
CA LEU A 107 4.28 -8.30 5.92
C LEU A 107 2.96 -9.05 6.20
N VAL A 108 2.89 -9.74 7.35
CA VAL A 108 1.66 -10.41 7.80
C VAL A 108 0.55 -9.39 8.04
N ALA A 109 0.83 -8.29 8.74
CA ALA A 109 -0.15 -7.24 8.99
C ALA A 109 -0.69 -6.65 7.67
N GLN A 110 0.18 -6.30 6.72
CA GLN A 110 -0.23 -5.81 5.40
C GLN A 110 -1.12 -6.82 4.67
N ALA A 111 -0.72 -8.09 4.61
CA ALA A 111 -1.52 -9.13 3.95
C ALA A 111 -2.93 -9.25 4.55
N LEU A 112 -3.06 -9.23 5.87
CA LEU A 112 -4.35 -9.34 6.56
C LEU A 112 -5.22 -8.09 6.38
N LEU A 113 -4.63 -6.90 6.45
CA LEU A 113 -5.34 -5.62 6.25
C LEU A 113 -5.86 -5.48 4.81
N LEU A 114 -5.05 -5.84 3.82
CA LEU A 114 -5.49 -5.86 2.42
C LEU A 114 -6.56 -6.92 2.18
N ALA A 115 -6.45 -8.10 2.81
CA ALA A 115 -7.45 -9.16 2.66
C ALA A 115 -8.80 -8.80 3.28
N VAL A 116 -8.84 -8.25 4.50
CA VAL A 116 -10.10 -7.93 5.20
C VAL A 116 -10.90 -6.83 4.50
N ALA A 117 -10.24 -5.96 3.72
CA ALA A 117 -10.92 -4.92 2.94
C ALA A 117 -11.89 -5.48 1.89
N VAL A 118 -11.79 -6.75 1.50
CA VAL A 118 -12.76 -7.39 0.59
C VAL A 118 -14.13 -7.62 1.24
N VAL A 119 -14.18 -7.72 2.57
CA VAL A 119 -15.39 -8.08 3.32
C VAL A 119 -16.55 -7.12 3.05
N PRO A 120 -16.40 -5.79 3.23
CA PRO A 120 -17.50 -4.85 2.94
C PRO A 120 -17.86 -4.80 1.44
N ILE A 121 -16.90 -5.03 0.53
CA ILE A 121 -17.13 -5.06 -0.92
C ILE A 121 -18.06 -6.22 -1.30
N MET A 122 -17.68 -7.45 -0.93
CA MET A 122 -18.47 -8.65 -1.21
C MET A 122 -19.81 -8.61 -0.49
N SER A 123 -19.84 -8.11 0.75
CA SER A 123 -21.07 -7.99 1.52
C SER A 123 -22.06 -7.04 0.84
N LEU A 124 -21.60 -5.88 0.36
CA LEU A 124 -22.43 -4.92 -0.36
C LEU A 124 -22.94 -5.49 -1.69
N ALA A 125 -22.04 -6.06 -2.49
CA ALA A 125 -22.37 -6.67 -3.77
C ALA A 125 -23.38 -7.83 -3.61
N HIS A 126 -23.18 -8.69 -2.61
CA HIS A 126 -24.11 -9.78 -2.30
C HIS A 126 -25.51 -9.25 -1.96
N ARG A 127 -25.60 -8.24 -1.08
CA ARG A 127 -26.90 -7.66 -0.67
C ARG A 127 -27.65 -7.03 -1.84
N ARG A 128 -26.96 -6.38 -2.79
CA ARG A 128 -27.59 -5.62 -3.88
C ARG A 128 -27.83 -6.40 -5.17
N LEU A 129 -26.92 -7.33 -5.49
CA LEU A 129 -26.83 -7.97 -6.80
C LEU A 129 -26.71 -9.51 -6.74
N GLY A 130 -26.54 -10.10 -5.54
CA GLY A 130 -26.46 -11.54 -5.33
C GLY A 130 -25.02 -12.11 -5.34
N ALA A 131 -24.91 -13.43 -5.17
CA ALA A 131 -23.62 -14.11 -4.93
C ALA A 131 -22.62 -13.98 -6.09
N PHE A 132 -23.08 -14.06 -7.35
CA PHE A 132 -22.18 -13.92 -8.50
C PHE A 132 -21.51 -12.54 -8.52
N ALA A 133 -22.27 -11.47 -8.29
CA ALA A 133 -21.71 -10.12 -8.19
C ALA A 133 -20.74 -9.97 -7.00
N ALA A 134 -21.02 -10.66 -5.88
CA ALA A 134 -20.13 -10.67 -4.73
C ALA A 134 -18.78 -11.32 -5.06
N VAL A 135 -18.78 -12.50 -5.69
CA VAL A 135 -17.56 -13.17 -6.13
C VAL A 135 -16.82 -12.34 -7.17
N THR A 136 -17.52 -11.78 -8.16
CA THR A 136 -16.92 -10.88 -9.15
C THR A 136 -16.28 -9.66 -8.51
N ALA A 137 -16.97 -8.97 -7.61
CA ALA A 137 -16.43 -7.79 -6.96
C ALA A 137 -15.26 -8.14 -6.03
N GLY A 138 -15.36 -9.26 -5.31
CA GLY A 138 -14.29 -9.78 -4.47
C GLY A 138 -13.03 -10.11 -5.27
N ALA A 139 -13.18 -10.84 -6.39
CA ALA A 139 -12.07 -11.16 -7.29
C ALA A 139 -11.51 -9.91 -7.97
N GLY A 140 -12.38 -9.03 -8.45
CA GLY A 140 -12.01 -7.78 -9.10
C GLY A 140 -11.22 -6.84 -8.18
N TYR A 141 -11.47 -6.84 -6.87
CA TYR A 141 -10.65 -6.15 -5.88
C TYR A 141 -9.39 -6.96 -5.54
N GLY A 142 -9.57 -8.19 -5.08
CA GLY A 142 -8.51 -8.96 -4.44
C GLY A 142 -7.44 -9.48 -5.40
N LEU A 143 -7.79 -9.65 -6.67
CA LEU A 143 -6.87 -10.03 -7.74
C LEU A 143 -6.54 -8.85 -8.65
N SER A 144 -6.94 -7.64 -8.28
CA SER A 144 -6.61 -6.43 -9.03
C SER A 144 -5.11 -6.21 -9.10
N TRP A 145 -4.67 -5.56 -10.17
CA TRP A 145 -3.28 -5.20 -10.33
C TRP A 145 -2.77 -4.27 -9.23
N GLY A 146 -3.60 -3.36 -8.70
CA GLY A 146 -3.19 -2.43 -7.64
C GLY A 146 -2.91 -3.15 -6.32
N ILE A 147 -3.72 -4.14 -5.95
CA ILE A 147 -3.46 -4.97 -4.77
C ILE A 147 -2.31 -5.93 -5.03
N ALA A 148 -2.23 -6.53 -6.22
CA ALA A 148 -1.13 -7.40 -6.61
C ALA A 148 0.23 -6.69 -6.55
N SER A 149 0.33 -5.46 -7.06
CA SER A 149 1.55 -4.65 -6.99
C SER A 149 1.91 -4.29 -5.55
N ALA A 150 0.94 -3.98 -4.69
CA ALA A 150 1.20 -3.68 -3.28
C ALA A 150 1.67 -4.90 -2.48
N VAL A 151 1.05 -6.07 -2.67
CA VAL A 151 1.43 -7.33 -1.99
C VAL A 151 2.78 -7.85 -2.47
N GLY A 152 3.05 -7.70 -3.76
CA GLY A 152 4.32 -8.08 -4.37
C GLY A 152 5.46 -7.12 -4.09
N PHE A 153 5.15 -5.95 -3.53
CA PHE A 153 6.11 -4.97 -3.06
C PHE A 153 6.21 -5.02 -1.53
N ASP A 154 7.05 -4.18 -0.98
CA ASP A 154 7.32 -4.12 0.45
C ASP A 154 6.16 -3.53 1.26
N PHE A 155 6.27 -3.61 2.60
CA PHE A 155 5.28 -3.06 3.52
C PHE A 155 5.14 -1.55 3.36
N HIS A 156 3.90 -1.04 3.36
CA HIS A 156 3.58 0.39 3.40
C HIS A 156 2.39 0.66 4.31
N GLU A 157 2.42 1.79 5.01
CA GLU A 157 1.37 2.30 5.89
C GLU A 157 0.00 2.41 5.21
N VAL A 158 -0.03 2.62 3.89
CA VAL A 158 -1.28 2.68 3.11
C VAL A 158 -2.11 1.40 3.20
N CYS A 159 -1.54 0.26 3.62
CA CYS A 159 -2.30 -0.97 3.86
C CYS A 159 -3.38 -0.78 4.93
N PHE A 160 -3.21 0.14 5.89
CA PHE A 160 -4.25 0.51 6.86
C PHE A 160 -5.40 1.30 6.22
N ALA A 161 -5.10 2.12 5.20
CA ALA A 161 -6.13 2.92 4.52
C ALA A 161 -7.10 2.07 3.70
N VAL A 162 -6.62 0.96 3.11
CA VAL A 162 -7.43 0.10 2.23
C VAL A 162 -8.69 -0.44 2.90
N PRO A 163 -8.65 -1.08 4.09
CA PRO A 163 -9.87 -1.52 4.78
C PRO A 163 -10.71 -0.33 5.27
N LEU A 164 -10.10 0.74 5.79
CA LEU A 164 -10.82 1.94 6.24
C LEU A 164 -11.66 2.56 5.12
N LEU A 165 -11.08 2.74 3.93
CA LEU A 165 -11.77 3.20 2.73
C LEU A 165 -12.88 2.22 2.32
N SER A 166 -12.59 0.92 2.35
CA SER A 166 -13.57 -0.09 1.94
C SER A 166 -14.81 -0.10 2.85
N PHE A 167 -14.62 -0.06 4.17
CA PHE A 167 -15.72 0.05 5.13
C PHE A 167 -16.45 1.40 5.06
N SER A 168 -15.70 2.50 4.90
CA SER A 168 -16.25 3.85 4.77
C SER A 168 -17.17 3.96 3.55
N LEU A 169 -16.69 3.55 2.38
CA LEU A 169 -17.43 3.68 1.12
C LEU A 169 -18.59 2.69 1.02
N ALA A 170 -18.48 1.49 1.60
CA ALA A 170 -19.62 0.60 1.72
C ALA A 170 -20.72 1.19 2.62
N ALA A 171 -20.34 1.81 3.75
CA ALA A 171 -21.29 2.52 4.60
C ALA A 171 -21.90 3.74 3.90
N LEU A 172 -21.10 4.49 3.13
CA LEU A 172 -21.55 5.65 2.36
C LEU A 172 -22.54 5.25 1.27
N ALA A 173 -22.27 4.15 0.56
CA ALA A 173 -23.17 3.57 -0.43
C ALA A 173 -24.54 3.23 0.19
N ASP A 174 -24.55 2.68 1.41
CA ASP A 174 -25.77 2.34 2.16
C ASP A 174 -26.37 3.54 2.93
N ARG A 175 -25.92 4.77 2.66
CA ARG A 175 -26.37 6.02 3.32
C ARG A 175 -26.19 6.02 4.84
N ARG A 176 -25.30 5.19 5.37
CA ARG A 176 -24.91 5.17 6.79
C ARG A 176 -23.84 6.22 7.05
N LEU A 177 -24.22 7.49 6.92
CA LEU A 177 -23.29 8.62 6.85
C LEU A 177 -22.37 8.75 8.07
N ARG A 178 -22.89 8.52 9.29
CA ARG A 178 -22.06 8.54 10.51
C ARG A 178 -21.00 7.44 10.52
N ALA A 179 -21.36 6.23 10.07
CA ALA A 179 -20.41 5.12 9.98
C ALA A 179 -19.36 5.40 8.90
N ALA A 180 -19.78 5.94 7.74
CA ALA A 180 -18.85 6.36 6.69
C ALA A 180 -17.82 7.39 7.21
N SER A 181 -18.28 8.40 7.95
CA SER A 181 -17.41 9.40 8.58
C SER A 181 -16.48 8.77 9.63
N GLY A 182 -16.99 7.87 10.48
CA GLY A 182 -16.19 7.19 11.50
C GLY A 182 -15.08 6.32 10.92
N TRP A 183 -15.32 5.66 9.78
CA TRP A 183 -14.29 4.89 9.08
C TRP A 183 -13.33 5.77 8.26
N ALA A 184 -13.78 6.94 7.78
CA ALA A 184 -12.94 7.86 7.02
C ALA A 184 -11.97 8.65 7.90
N LEU A 185 -12.42 9.13 9.06
CA LEU A 185 -11.62 10.04 9.90
C LEU A 185 -10.22 9.48 10.28
N PRO A 186 -10.06 8.19 10.64
CA PRO A 186 -8.74 7.62 10.95
C PRO A 186 -7.74 7.63 9.79
N LEU A 187 -8.18 7.85 8.54
CA LEU A 187 -7.27 8.00 7.40
C LEU A 187 -6.28 9.17 7.60
N LEU A 188 -6.65 10.17 8.39
CA LEU A 188 -5.76 11.27 8.78
C LEU A 188 -4.50 10.82 9.52
N LEU A 189 -4.53 9.64 10.15
CA LEU A 189 -3.41 9.07 10.89
C LEU A 189 -2.59 8.08 10.06
N VAL A 190 -3.05 7.77 8.84
CA VAL A 190 -2.39 6.79 7.98
C VAL A 190 -1.31 7.44 7.13
N LYS A 191 -1.67 8.51 6.41
CA LYS A 191 -0.74 9.24 5.55
C LYS A 191 -1.23 10.68 5.34
N GLU A 192 -0.31 11.62 5.26
CA GLU A 192 -0.58 13.06 5.16
C GLU A 192 -1.50 13.46 3.98
N ASP A 193 -1.42 12.78 2.84
CA ASP A 193 -2.22 13.10 1.65
C ASP A 193 -3.65 12.56 1.73
N LEU A 194 -3.91 11.57 2.59
CA LEU A 194 -5.23 10.94 2.71
C LEU A 194 -6.28 11.86 3.35
N GLY A 195 -5.89 12.98 3.97
CA GLY A 195 -6.85 14.01 4.40
C GLY A 195 -7.60 14.65 3.24
N LEU A 196 -7.01 14.73 2.04
CA LEU A 196 -7.73 15.13 0.83
C LEU A 196 -8.81 14.11 0.44
N THR A 197 -8.54 12.82 0.62
CA THR A 197 -9.52 11.75 0.41
C THR A 197 -10.65 11.82 1.45
N VAL A 198 -10.32 12.09 2.72
CA VAL A 198 -11.31 12.38 3.77
C VAL A 198 -12.17 13.58 3.39
N ALA A 199 -11.57 14.61 2.78
CA ALA A 199 -12.29 15.79 2.37
C ALA A 199 -13.35 15.49 1.32
N VAL A 200 -13.01 14.71 0.28
CA VAL A 200 -13.97 14.26 -0.74
C VAL A 200 -15.08 13.40 -0.13
N ILE A 201 -14.74 12.49 0.79
CA ILE A 201 -15.77 11.70 1.52
C ILE A 201 -16.69 12.63 2.31
N GLY A 202 -16.17 13.66 2.97
CA GLY A 202 -16.94 14.69 3.66
C GLY A 202 -17.91 15.44 2.75
N LEU A 203 -17.44 15.85 1.57
CA LEU A 203 -18.28 16.49 0.55
C LEU A 203 -19.41 15.56 0.07
N LEU A 204 -19.12 14.27 -0.14
CA LEU A 204 -20.14 13.28 -0.49
C LEU A 204 -21.16 13.06 0.64
N VAL A 205 -20.70 13.02 1.90
CA VAL A 205 -21.58 12.94 3.08
C VAL A 205 -22.50 14.16 3.16
N ALA A 206 -21.97 15.36 2.89
CA ALA A 206 -22.76 16.59 2.85
C ALA A 206 -23.78 16.57 1.70
N ALA A 207 -23.37 16.17 0.50
CA ALA A 207 -24.21 16.04 -0.68
C ALA A 207 -25.33 14.99 -0.49
N PHE A 208 -25.09 13.99 0.36
CA PHE A 208 -26.06 12.95 0.71
C PHE A 208 -27.00 13.32 1.86
N GLY A 209 -26.97 14.57 2.32
CA GLY A 209 -27.97 15.15 3.21
C GLY A 209 -27.44 15.54 4.60
N ALA A 210 -26.27 15.04 5.02
CA ALA A 210 -25.70 15.36 6.34
C ALA A 210 -24.71 16.54 6.26
N ARG A 211 -25.19 17.72 5.83
CA ARG A 211 -24.35 18.90 5.52
C ARG A 211 -23.36 19.28 6.63
N ARG A 212 -23.80 19.33 7.89
CA ARG A 212 -22.92 19.69 9.02
C ARG A 212 -21.82 18.66 9.27
N LEU A 213 -22.18 17.37 9.29
CA LEU A 213 -21.23 16.27 9.46
C LEU A 213 -20.23 16.22 8.30
N GLY A 214 -20.73 16.34 7.08
CA GLY A 214 -19.89 16.32 5.87
C GLY A 214 -18.98 17.53 5.77
N GLY A 215 -19.47 18.73 6.08
CA GLY A 215 -18.66 19.95 6.13
C GLY A 215 -17.57 19.87 7.21
N GLY A 216 -17.91 19.39 8.41
CA GLY A 216 -16.93 19.16 9.48
C GLY A 216 -15.87 18.13 9.10
N LEU A 217 -16.27 17.02 8.47
CA LEU A 217 -15.33 16.01 7.98
C LEU A 217 -14.45 16.56 6.85
N ALA A 218 -15.01 17.39 5.96
CA ALA A 218 -14.26 18.02 4.88
C ALA A 218 -13.21 18.99 5.42
N ALA A 219 -13.59 19.84 6.37
CA ALA A 219 -12.67 20.74 7.06
C ALA A 219 -11.58 19.96 7.81
N ALA A 220 -11.93 18.90 8.55
CA ALA A 220 -10.96 18.05 9.23
C ALA A 220 -9.96 17.40 8.26
N GLY A 221 -10.44 16.95 7.09
CA GLY A 221 -9.62 16.44 5.99
C GLY A 221 -8.56 17.45 5.53
N LEU A 222 -9.01 18.64 5.14
CA LEU A 222 -8.16 19.71 4.62
C LEU A 222 -7.19 20.23 5.68
N LEU A 223 -7.67 20.51 6.89
CA LEU A 223 -6.84 20.99 8.00
C LEU A 223 -5.83 19.93 8.43
N GLY A 224 -6.22 18.66 8.47
CA GLY A 224 -5.33 17.55 8.81
C GLY A 224 -4.17 17.43 7.82
N THR A 225 -4.45 17.46 6.51
CA THR A 225 -3.39 17.46 5.48
C THR A 225 -2.49 18.70 5.58
N ALA A 226 -3.08 19.89 5.74
CA ALA A 226 -2.31 21.12 5.86
C ALA A 226 -1.40 21.13 7.11
N LEU A 227 -1.92 20.66 8.25
CA LEU A 227 -1.16 20.55 9.49
C LEU A 227 -0.04 19.51 9.38
N ALA A 228 -0.34 18.33 8.82
CA ALA A 228 0.64 17.28 8.64
C ALA A 228 1.80 17.73 7.74
N MET A 229 1.50 18.23 6.53
CA MET A 229 2.52 18.61 5.55
C MET A 229 3.21 19.94 5.87
N GLY A 230 2.49 20.91 6.44
CA GLY A 230 3.00 22.27 6.65
C GLY A 230 3.61 22.52 8.03
N VAL A 231 3.33 21.65 9.01
CA VAL A 231 3.77 21.88 10.40
C VAL A 231 4.44 20.63 10.96
N VAL A 232 3.73 19.49 11.02
CA VAL A 232 4.21 18.33 11.77
C VAL A 232 5.41 17.68 11.11
N VAL A 233 5.34 17.39 9.81
CA VAL A 233 6.44 16.75 9.09
C VAL A 233 7.67 17.67 9.07
N PRO A 234 7.59 18.96 8.67
CA PRO A 234 8.73 19.87 8.71
C PRO A 234 9.35 19.99 10.12
N ALA A 235 8.54 20.15 11.16
CA ALA A 235 9.05 20.30 12.53
C ALA A 235 9.75 19.05 13.10
N LEU A 236 9.54 17.88 12.48
CA LEU A 236 10.18 16.62 12.86
C LEU A 236 11.27 16.19 11.88
N ASN A 237 11.34 16.81 10.70
CA ASN A 237 12.37 16.52 9.72
C ASN A 237 13.67 17.24 10.11
N PRO A 238 14.83 16.56 10.16
CA PRO A 238 16.11 17.20 10.48
C PRO A 238 16.51 18.38 9.57
N ASP A 239 15.96 18.45 8.36
CA ASP A 239 16.19 19.51 7.39
C ASP A 239 15.12 20.63 7.43
N ASP A 240 14.24 20.63 8.45
CA ASP A 240 13.13 21.57 8.65
C ASP A 240 12.20 21.72 7.43
N ALA A 241 12.07 20.65 6.63
CA ALA A 241 11.40 20.67 5.35
C ALA A 241 10.50 19.46 5.10
N TYR A 242 9.47 19.66 4.27
CA TYR A 242 8.76 18.55 3.63
C TYR A 242 9.48 18.15 2.35
N ALA A 243 10.19 17.02 2.38
CA ALA A 243 11.07 16.55 1.31
C ALA A 243 10.40 16.39 -0.06
N TYR A 244 9.07 16.24 -0.10
CA TYR A 244 8.31 16.02 -1.33
C TYR A 244 7.67 17.30 -1.92
N SER A 245 7.81 18.46 -1.26
CA SER A 245 7.22 19.73 -1.70
C SER A 245 7.63 20.12 -3.12
N ALA A 246 8.92 20.04 -3.47
CA ALA A 246 9.43 20.35 -4.81
C ALA A 246 8.97 19.35 -5.90
N ALA A 247 8.65 18.11 -5.50
CA ALA A 247 8.12 17.12 -6.41
C ALA A 247 6.65 17.37 -6.74
N VAL A 248 5.89 18.02 -5.85
CA VAL A 248 4.47 18.36 -6.06
C VAL A 248 4.39 19.64 -6.92
N GLY A 249 3.94 19.50 -8.17
CA GLY A 249 3.75 20.62 -9.10
C GLY A 249 4.77 20.68 -10.24
N SER A 250 5.98 20.15 -10.06
CA SER A 250 6.94 19.98 -11.17
C SER A 250 6.41 19.04 -12.25
N GLY A 251 5.56 18.07 -11.89
CA GLY A 251 4.88 17.19 -12.83
C GLY A 251 3.82 17.85 -13.71
N LEU A 252 3.36 19.08 -13.37
CA LEU A 252 2.41 19.85 -14.18
C LEU A 252 3.06 20.41 -15.46
N GLN A 253 4.39 20.49 -15.49
CA GLN A 253 5.16 20.88 -16.68
C GLN A 253 5.26 19.72 -17.69
N HIS A 254 4.90 18.49 -17.29
CA HIS A 254 4.88 17.33 -18.17
C HIS A 254 3.46 17.06 -18.69
N PRO A 255 3.25 16.99 -20.02
CA PRO A 255 1.93 16.73 -20.60
C PRO A 255 1.38 15.36 -20.16
N VAL A 256 0.10 15.10 -20.45
CA VAL A 256 -0.49 13.77 -20.25
C VAL A 256 0.30 12.76 -21.06
N THR A 257 1.09 11.94 -20.38
CA THR A 257 1.91 10.89 -21.01
C THR A 257 1.08 9.64 -21.24
N ALA A 258 1.53 8.79 -22.17
CA ALA A 258 0.92 7.48 -22.41
C ALA A 258 0.79 6.65 -21.12
N VAL A 259 1.78 6.74 -20.22
CA VAL A 259 1.75 6.03 -18.93
C VAL A 259 0.60 6.50 -18.04
N LYS A 260 0.39 7.82 -17.89
CA LYS A 260 -0.72 8.37 -17.08
C LYS A 260 -2.08 7.89 -17.62
N LEU A 261 -2.26 7.94 -18.94
CA LEU A 261 -3.48 7.46 -19.60
C LEU A 261 -3.68 5.95 -19.42
N LEU A 262 -2.65 5.15 -19.64
CA LEU A 262 -2.70 3.70 -19.47
C LEU A 262 -3.03 3.30 -18.03
N THR A 263 -2.52 4.03 -17.03
CA THR A 263 -2.87 3.80 -15.62
C THR A 263 -4.35 4.06 -15.36
N VAL A 264 -4.93 5.14 -15.90
CA VAL A 264 -6.38 5.42 -15.76
C VAL A 264 -7.21 4.37 -16.49
N LEU A 265 -6.82 3.98 -17.70
CA LEU A 265 -7.50 2.92 -18.45
C LEU A 265 -7.42 1.58 -17.70
N ALA A 266 -6.25 1.21 -17.17
CA ALA A 266 -6.07 0.00 -16.36
C ALA A 266 -6.87 0.03 -15.06
N LEU A 267 -7.09 1.21 -14.47
CA LEU A 267 -7.95 1.39 -13.29
C LEU A 267 -9.44 1.21 -13.63
N LEU A 268 -9.88 1.70 -14.79
CA LEU A 268 -11.28 1.64 -15.22
C LEU A 268 -11.67 0.30 -15.85
N ALA A 269 -10.74 -0.37 -16.51
CA ALA A 269 -11.01 -1.58 -17.30
C ALA A 269 -11.69 -2.71 -16.50
N PRO A 270 -11.26 -3.06 -15.27
CA PRO A 270 -11.94 -4.08 -14.46
C PRO A 270 -13.40 -3.75 -14.12
N THR A 271 -13.81 -2.49 -14.26
CA THR A 271 -15.17 -2.01 -13.99
C THR A 271 -15.97 -1.76 -15.27
N ALA A 272 -15.38 -1.99 -16.45
CA ALA A 272 -15.93 -1.62 -17.77
C ALA A 272 -16.43 -0.16 -17.83
N GLY A 273 -15.77 0.75 -17.08
CA GLY A 273 -16.17 2.16 -16.94
C GLY A 273 -17.45 2.40 -16.12
N VAL A 274 -18.15 1.36 -15.66
CA VAL A 274 -19.41 1.48 -14.90
C VAL A 274 -19.22 2.19 -13.56
N ALA A 275 -18.03 2.09 -12.97
CA ALA A 275 -17.69 2.78 -11.73
C ALA A 275 -17.90 4.31 -11.81
N LEU A 276 -17.68 4.91 -12.99
CA LEU A 276 -17.87 6.35 -13.20
C LEU A 276 -19.33 6.83 -13.06
N ARG A 277 -20.29 5.91 -13.05
CA ARG A 277 -21.70 6.23 -12.77
C ARG A 277 -21.96 6.47 -11.29
N SER A 278 -21.05 6.07 -10.42
CA SER A 278 -21.15 6.28 -8.98
C SER A 278 -20.37 7.51 -8.55
N PRO A 279 -20.93 8.39 -7.70
CA PRO A 279 -20.22 9.49 -7.10
C PRO A 279 -19.08 9.00 -6.17
N LEU A 280 -19.07 7.74 -5.75
CA LEU A 280 -17.95 7.17 -4.99
C LEU A 280 -16.64 7.20 -5.78
N ALA A 281 -16.69 7.22 -7.12
CA ALA A 281 -15.50 7.32 -7.96
C ALA A 281 -14.72 8.63 -7.73
N TRP A 282 -15.36 9.71 -7.25
CA TRP A 282 -14.67 10.96 -6.91
C TRP A 282 -13.61 10.78 -5.82
N VAL A 283 -13.74 9.78 -4.97
CA VAL A 283 -12.78 9.48 -3.89
C VAL A 283 -11.42 9.04 -4.45
N ALA A 284 -11.35 8.58 -5.71
CA ALA A 284 -10.10 8.25 -6.38
C ALA A 284 -9.31 9.49 -6.85
N VAL A 285 -9.98 10.65 -6.97
CA VAL A 285 -9.41 11.83 -7.62
C VAL A 285 -8.21 12.40 -6.86
N PRO A 286 -8.23 12.60 -5.53
CA PRO A 286 -7.07 13.16 -4.82
C PRO A 286 -5.79 12.36 -5.04
N THR A 287 -5.87 11.04 -4.94
CA THR A 287 -4.72 10.15 -5.16
C THR A 287 -4.22 10.20 -6.61
N LEU A 288 -5.11 10.24 -7.61
CA LEU A 288 -4.71 10.39 -9.00
C LEU A 288 -4.06 11.75 -9.29
N LEU A 289 -4.59 12.82 -8.69
CA LEU A 289 -4.09 14.18 -8.88
C LEU A 289 -2.65 14.32 -8.39
N TRP A 290 -2.36 13.96 -7.14
CA TRP A 290 -0.99 14.12 -6.62
C TRP A 290 0.00 13.24 -7.38
N ARG A 291 -0.40 12.01 -7.74
CA ARG A 291 0.45 11.09 -8.50
C ARG A 291 0.85 11.69 -9.84
N PHE A 292 -0.11 12.24 -10.58
CA PHE A 292 0.13 12.77 -11.92
C PHE A 292 0.66 14.20 -11.94
N ALA A 293 0.52 14.95 -10.83
CA ALA A 293 1.14 16.24 -10.62
C ALA A 293 2.59 16.14 -10.11
N SER A 294 3.04 14.94 -9.72
CA SER A 294 4.40 14.75 -9.25
C SER A 294 5.41 14.68 -10.40
N GLY A 295 6.58 15.29 -10.23
CA GLY A 295 7.74 15.12 -11.12
C GLY A 295 8.40 13.74 -11.05
N ASN A 296 8.03 12.88 -10.09
CA ASN A 296 8.60 11.54 -9.95
C ASN A 296 7.86 10.52 -10.85
N PRO A 297 8.52 9.94 -11.88
CA PRO A 297 7.87 9.02 -12.82
C PRO A 297 7.41 7.71 -12.16
N ASN A 298 7.98 7.32 -11.01
CA ASN A 298 7.57 6.13 -10.27
C ASN A 298 6.11 6.20 -9.80
N TYR A 299 5.53 7.39 -9.69
CA TYR A 299 4.15 7.56 -9.23
C TYR A 299 3.13 7.40 -10.36
N TRP A 300 3.53 7.45 -11.63
CA TRP A 300 2.59 7.53 -12.75
C TRP A 300 2.06 6.18 -13.22
N GLY A 301 2.85 5.12 -13.05
CA GLY A 301 2.59 3.79 -13.60
C GLY A 301 1.74 2.87 -12.70
N THR A 302 1.81 1.57 -12.98
CA THR A 302 1.04 0.52 -12.28
C THR A 302 1.86 -0.27 -11.24
N GLY A 303 3.13 0.09 -11.07
CA GLY A 303 4.03 -0.52 -10.08
C GLY A 303 3.76 -0.03 -8.65
N PHE A 304 4.45 -0.66 -7.71
CA PHE A 304 4.44 -0.31 -6.28
C PHE A 304 3.04 -0.32 -5.65
N HIS A 305 2.87 0.37 -4.51
CA HIS A 305 1.66 0.33 -3.69
C HIS A 305 0.64 1.45 -4.03
N TYR A 306 0.99 2.42 -4.88
CA TYR A 306 0.22 3.68 -5.07
C TYR A 306 -1.23 3.51 -5.52
N SER A 307 -1.57 2.35 -6.08
CA SER A 307 -2.93 2.05 -6.54
C SER A 307 -3.74 1.22 -5.54
N ALA A 308 -3.16 0.76 -4.43
CA ALA A 308 -3.84 -0.09 -3.45
C ALA A 308 -5.13 0.57 -2.92
N VAL A 309 -5.05 1.85 -2.56
CA VAL A 309 -6.19 2.64 -2.05
C VAL A 309 -7.26 2.92 -3.11
N LEU A 310 -6.91 2.87 -4.40
CA LEU A 310 -7.84 3.10 -5.51
C LEU A 310 -8.72 1.87 -5.79
N MET A 311 -8.20 0.66 -5.56
CA MET A 311 -8.91 -0.59 -5.87
C MET A 311 -10.24 -0.76 -5.10
N PRO A 312 -10.33 -0.57 -3.77
CA PRO A 312 -11.60 -0.65 -3.07
C PRO A 312 -12.57 0.46 -3.51
N VAL A 313 -12.06 1.66 -3.81
CA VAL A 313 -12.86 2.80 -4.30
C VAL A 313 -13.55 2.42 -5.61
N MET A 314 -12.78 1.96 -6.59
CA MET A 314 -13.31 1.62 -7.92
C MET A 314 -14.26 0.44 -7.88
N MET A 315 -14.00 -0.56 -7.03
CA MET A 315 -14.86 -1.73 -6.94
C MET A 315 -16.18 -1.42 -6.22
N LEU A 316 -16.17 -0.60 -5.18
CA LEU A 316 -17.39 -0.13 -4.52
C LEU A 316 -18.19 0.82 -5.42
N ALA A 317 -17.52 1.70 -6.16
CA ALA A 317 -18.14 2.54 -7.18
C ALA A 317 -18.75 1.70 -8.32
N PHE A 318 -18.10 0.61 -8.72
CA PHE A 318 -18.62 -0.35 -9.70
C PHE A 318 -19.92 -1.02 -9.22
N VAL A 319 -19.92 -1.56 -7.99
CA VAL A 319 -21.11 -2.19 -7.38
C VAL A 319 -22.25 -1.19 -7.24
N ASP A 320 -21.97 0.03 -6.76
CA ASP A 320 -22.98 1.09 -6.64
C ASP A 320 -23.50 1.53 -8.03
N GLY A 321 -22.62 1.70 -9.01
CA GLY A 321 -22.94 2.09 -10.38
C GLY A 321 -23.82 1.08 -11.13
N LEU A 322 -23.64 -0.23 -10.88
CA LEU A 322 -24.50 -1.28 -11.41
C LEU A 322 -25.94 -1.20 -10.88
N THR A 323 -26.13 -0.68 -9.67
CA THR A 323 -27.44 -0.62 -9.01
C THR A 323 -28.27 0.61 -9.39
N ARG A 324 -27.61 1.66 -9.92
CA ARG A 324 -28.26 2.92 -10.33
C ARG A 324 -29.11 2.83 -11.60
N ARG A 325 -29.06 1.71 -12.34
CA ARG A 325 -29.82 1.49 -13.60
C ARG A 325 -31.10 0.66 -13.43
N ARG A 326 -31.62 0.45 -12.22
CA ARG A 326 -32.75 -0.48 -12.02
C ARG A 326 -34.11 0.21 -11.84
N PRO A 327 -35.02 0.09 -12.83
CA PRO A 327 -36.39 -0.35 -12.58
C PRO A 327 -36.37 -1.85 -12.26
N ALA A 328 -37.03 -2.28 -11.19
CA ALA A 328 -36.89 -3.62 -10.60
C ALA A 328 -37.37 -4.80 -11.46
N ALA A 329 -37.93 -4.57 -12.65
CA ALA A 329 -38.65 -5.58 -13.46
C ALA A 329 -38.08 -5.85 -14.86
N ASP A 330 -36.96 -5.25 -15.26
CA ASP A 330 -36.43 -5.38 -16.63
C ASP A 330 -35.42 -6.54 -16.77
N ARG A 331 -35.82 -7.59 -17.52
CA ARG A 331 -34.98 -8.76 -17.84
C ARG A 331 -33.74 -8.37 -18.66
N THR A 332 -33.81 -7.34 -19.49
CA THR A 332 -32.67 -6.90 -20.31
C THR A 332 -31.58 -6.26 -19.45
N GLY A 333 -31.96 -5.51 -18.41
CA GLY A 333 -31.04 -4.95 -17.41
C GLY A 333 -30.28 -6.02 -16.60
N ALA A 334 -30.93 -7.15 -16.31
CA ALA A 334 -30.29 -8.28 -15.62
C ALA A 334 -29.24 -8.98 -16.50
N ALA A 335 -29.54 -9.20 -17.78
CA ALA A 335 -28.59 -9.77 -18.75
C ALA A 335 -27.37 -8.84 -18.96
N ALA A 336 -27.61 -7.53 -19.13
CA ALA A 336 -26.54 -6.55 -19.26
C ALA A 336 -25.65 -6.49 -18.00
N THR A 337 -26.23 -6.54 -16.81
CA THR A 337 -25.47 -6.62 -15.54
C THR A 337 -24.58 -7.86 -15.52
N ARG A 338 -25.13 -9.02 -15.89
CA ARG A 338 -24.37 -10.27 -15.93
C ARG A 338 -23.22 -10.20 -16.93
N LEU A 339 -23.44 -9.65 -18.12
CA LEU A 339 -22.41 -9.45 -19.13
C LEU A 339 -21.28 -8.56 -18.60
N VAL A 340 -21.60 -7.45 -17.94
CA VAL A 340 -20.60 -6.56 -17.33
C VAL A 340 -19.82 -7.26 -16.23
N LEU A 341 -20.45 -8.09 -15.39
CA LEU A 341 -19.76 -8.88 -14.37
C LEU A 341 -18.83 -9.93 -14.98
N VAL A 342 -19.24 -10.59 -16.06
CA VAL A 342 -18.38 -11.53 -16.80
C VAL A 342 -17.20 -10.80 -17.44
N ALA A 343 -17.43 -9.65 -18.07
CA ALA A 343 -16.37 -8.82 -18.63
C ALA A 343 -15.38 -8.35 -17.56
N SER A 344 -15.87 -7.95 -16.38
CA SER A 344 -15.06 -7.58 -15.22
C SER A 344 -14.13 -8.71 -14.78
N LEU A 345 -14.66 -9.95 -14.65
CA LEU A 345 -13.87 -11.13 -14.34
C LEU A 345 -12.83 -11.44 -15.44
N ALA A 346 -13.24 -11.38 -16.71
CA ALA A 346 -12.35 -11.66 -17.84
C ALA A 346 -11.18 -10.67 -17.90
N VAL A 347 -11.45 -9.37 -17.73
CA VAL A 347 -10.41 -8.33 -17.70
C VAL A 347 -9.49 -8.51 -16.51
N THR A 348 -10.04 -8.81 -15.32
CA THR A 348 -9.23 -9.07 -14.12
C THR A 348 -8.31 -10.27 -14.34
N GLY A 349 -8.84 -11.38 -14.87
CA GLY A 349 -8.06 -12.57 -15.20
C GLY A 349 -7.00 -12.32 -16.29
N PHE A 350 -7.33 -11.52 -17.31
CA PHE A 350 -6.38 -11.16 -18.38
C PHE A 350 -5.21 -10.32 -17.89
N LEU A 351 -5.44 -9.42 -16.93
CA LEU A 351 -4.37 -8.59 -16.37
C LEU A 351 -3.50 -9.35 -15.37
N LEU A 352 -4.04 -10.36 -14.67
CA LEU A 352 -3.38 -11.07 -13.58
C LEU A 352 -1.94 -11.55 -13.90
N PRO A 353 -1.64 -12.17 -15.07
CA PRO A 353 -0.30 -12.64 -15.41
C PRO A 353 0.79 -11.57 -15.46
N ARG A 354 0.42 -10.29 -15.57
CA ARG A 354 1.37 -9.17 -15.66
C ARG A 354 1.83 -8.63 -14.31
N TYR A 355 1.25 -9.11 -13.21
CA TYR A 355 1.45 -8.55 -11.87
C TYR A 355 1.93 -9.61 -10.87
N PRO A 356 2.48 -9.21 -9.71
CA PRO A 356 3.20 -10.11 -8.82
C PRO A 356 2.45 -11.35 -8.33
N LEU A 357 1.11 -11.32 -8.26
CA LEU A 357 0.32 -12.51 -7.91
C LEU A 357 0.56 -13.69 -8.87
N ALA A 358 0.89 -13.43 -10.13
CA ALA A 358 1.23 -14.46 -11.12
C ALA A 358 2.49 -15.26 -10.75
N GLN A 359 3.36 -14.72 -9.89
CA GLN A 359 4.56 -15.42 -9.45
C GLN A 359 4.22 -16.73 -8.73
N LEU A 360 3.07 -16.79 -8.03
CA LEU A 360 2.59 -18.01 -7.37
C LEU A 360 2.25 -19.14 -8.35
N ALA A 361 1.96 -18.81 -9.61
CA ALA A 361 1.75 -19.81 -10.66
C ALA A 361 3.08 -20.27 -11.30
N SER A 362 4.20 -19.65 -10.97
CA SER A 362 5.51 -19.97 -11.55
C SER A 362 6.23 -21.06 -10.75
N ALA A 363 6.70 -22.12 -11.41
CA ALA A 363 7.49 -23.16 -10.74
C ALA A 363 8.73 -22.63 -9.99
N PRO A 364 9.47 -21.61 -10.48
CA PRO A 364 10.65 -21.10 -9.79
C PRO A 364 10.39 -20.58 -8.37
N ILE A 365 9.21 -20.03 -8.06
CA ILE A 365 8.96 -19.51 -6.70
C ILE A 365 8.85 -20.62 -5.64
N TRP A 366 8.61 -21.86 -6.06
CA TRP A 366 8.42 -23.01 -5.18
C TRP A 366 9.65 -23.92 -5.03
N ARG A 367 10.68 -23.75 -5.86
CA ARG A 367 11.93 -24.55 -5.79
C ARG A 367 12.86 -24.03 -4.68
N GLY A 368 13.86 -24.81 -4.29
CA GLY A 368 14.92 -24.32 -3.38
C GLY A 368 15.59 -23.04 -3.89
N ASP A 369 16.11 -22.23 -2.97
CA ASP A 369 16.86 -21.01 -3.29
C ASP A 369 18.30 -21.10 -2.76
N PRO A 370 19.24 -21.65 -3.57
CA PRO A 370 20.63 -21.76 -3.17
C PRO A 370 21.27 -20.40 -2.86
N ARG A 371 20.88 -19.35 -3.58
CA ARG A 371 21.37 -17.99 -3.38
C ARG A 371 20.86 -17.40 -2.08
N GLY A 372 19.56 -17.54 -1.82
CA GLY A 372 18.96 -17.17 -0.53
C GLY A 372 19.64 -17.89 0.63
N THR A 373 19.93 -19.19 0.48
CA THR A 373 20.64 -19.98 1.49
C THR A 373 22.07 -19.48 1.71
N ALA A 374 22.80 -19.15 0.64
CA ALA A 374 24.15 -18.58 0.73
C ALA A 374 24.16 -17.22 1.42
N ALA A 375 23.19 -16.34 1.12
CA ALA A 375 23.05 -15.07 1.81
C ALA A 375 22.85 -15.26 3.31
N HIS A 376 21.94 -16.15 3.73
CA HIS A 376 21.69 -16.39 5.16
C HIS A 376 22.94 -16.93 5.87
N ARG A 377 23.72 -17.84 5.25
CA ARG A 377 25.01 -18.28 5.81
C ARG A 377 25.97 -17.13 6.08
N VAL A 378 26.05 -16.16 5.16
CA VAL A 378 26.91 -14.97 5.33
C VAL A 378 26.34 -14.04 6.40
N LEU A 379 25.02 -13.83 6.41
CA LEU A 379 24.36 -12.97 7.37
C LEU A 379 24.43 -13.52 8.80
N ASP A 380 24.37 -14.84 8.98
CA ASP A 380 24.42 -15.52 10.29
C ASP A 380 25.78 -15.34 11.00
N LEU A 381 26.85 -14.99 10.26
CA LEU A 381 28.16 -14.64 10.84
C LEU A 381 28.14 -13.29 11.58
N ILE A 382 27.14 -12.45 11.34
CA ILE A 382 27.01 -11.14 11.98
C ILE A 382 26.40 -11.33 13.39
N PRO A 383 27.04 -10.84 14.47
CA PRO A 383 26.47 -10.90 15.81
C PRO A 383 25.20 -10.05 15.96
N ASP A 384 24.28 -10.50 16.82
CA ASP A 384 23.13 -9.70 17.23
C ASP A 384 23.58 -8.41 17.92
N GLY A 385 22.83 -7.32 17.71
CA GLY A 385 23.14 -5.99 18.23
C GLY A 385 24.26 -5.25 17.49
N ALA A 386 24.92 -5.87 16.49
CA ALA A 386 25.98 -5.22 15.73
C ALA A 386 25.47 -4.03 14.89
N THR A 387 26.38 -3.11 14.54
CA THR A 387 26.13 -2.07 13.53
C THR A 387 26.55 -2.58 12.16
N VAL A 388 25.66 -2.49 11.18
CA VAL A 388 25.86 -3.06 9.85
C VAL A 388 25.51 -2.05 8.77
N SER A 389 26.34 -1.90 7.75
CA SER A 389 25.93 -1.28 6.49
C SER A 389 25.69 -2.38 5.46
N ALA A 390 24.46 -2.51 4.98
CA ALA A 390 24.04 -3.65 4.16
C ALA A 390 23.49 -3.22 2.80
N ALA A 391 23.70 -4.05 1.77
CA ALA A 391 23.00 -3.91 0.50
C ALA A 391 21.48 -3.98 0.69
N ASN A 392 20.73 -3.28 -0.15
CA ASN A 392 19.31 -2.99 0.04
C ASN A 392 18.46 -4.25 0.26
N ARG A 393 18.68 -5.30 -0.52
CA ARG A 393 17.94 -6.58 -0.36
C ARG A 393 18.32 -7.40 0.87
N LEU A 394 19.45 -7.10 1.50
CA LEU A 394 19.93 -7.77 2.71
C LEU A 394 19.48 -7.05 3.98
N VAL A 395 19.15 -5.74 3.89
CA VAL A 395 18.71 -4.94 5.04
C VAL A 395 17.55 -5.59 5.80
N PRO A 396 16.41 -6.00 5.17
CA PRO A 396 15.29 -6.57 5.92
C PRO A 396 15.59 -7.91 6.57
N GLN A 397 16.70 -8.57 6.22
CA GLN A 397 17.11 -9.81 6.88
C GLN A 397 17.82 -9.53 8.21
N LEU A 398 18.20 -8.27 8.46
CA LEU A 398 19.02 -7.85 9.59
C LEU A 398 18.30 -6.87 10.54
N THR A 399 17.30 -6.13 10.06
CA THR A 399 16.64 -5.08 10.86
C THR A 399 16.09 -5.58 12.20
N GLY A 400 15.66 -6.85 12.28
CA GLY A 400 15.10 -7.41 13.52
C GLY A 400 16.13 -7.59 14.63
N ARG A 401 17.41 -7.74 14.29
CA ARG A 401 18.48 -8.14 15.23
C ARG A 401 19.68 -7.20 15.27
N THR A 402 19.84 -6.29 14.31
CA THR A 402 21.00 -5.37 14.22
C THR A 402 20.57 -3.91 14.09
N THR A 403 21.54 -2.99 14.24
CA THR A 403 21.39 -1.60 13.80
C THR A 403 21.93 -1.49 12.39
N VAL A 404 21.04 -1.47 11.41
CA VAL A 404 21.41 -1.51 9.99
C VAL A 404 21.19 -0.16 9.29
N THR A 405 22.17 0.25 8.49
CA THR A 405 22.09 1.37 7.54
C THR A 405 22.24 0.85 6.11
N LEU A 406 21.90 1.68 5.12
CA LEU A 406 21.93 1.28 3.72
C LEU A 406 23.31 1.50 3.13
N PHE A 407 23.90 0.46 2.55
CA PHE A 407 25.17 0.60 1.85
C PHE A 407 25.02 1.49 0.62
N GLY A 408 25.75 2.60 0.63
CA GLY A 408 25.74 3.60 -0.45
C GLY A 408 25.04 4.91 -0.11
N LEU A 409 24.29 4.97 1.00
CA LEU A 409 23.85 6.24 1.58
C LEU A 409 24.74 6.58 2.77
N ASP A 410 25.49 7.67 2.63
CA ASP A 410 26.44 8.12 3.64
C ASP A 410 25.79 9.15 4.55
N TYR A 411 25.65 8.76 5.82
CA TYR A 411 25.22 9.65 6.88
C TYR A 411 26.37 9.89 7.86
N PRO A 412 26.46 11.09 8.46
CA PRO A 412 27.42 11.35 9.53
C PRO A 412 27.25 10.35 10.66
N GLY A 413 28.34 9.78 11.20
CA GLY A 413 28.24 8.84 12.30
C GLY A 413 29.43 7.89 12.41
N PRO A 414 29.43 7.02 13.44
CA PRO A 414 30.47 6.01 13.58
C PRO A 414 30.39 5.02 12.40
N ALA A 415 31.55 4.68 11.84
CA ALA A 415 31.63 3.65 10.81
C ALA A 415 31.08 2.32 11.34
N PRO A 416 30.29 1.58 10.53
CA PRO A 416 29.66 0.33 10.94
C PRO A 416 30.71 -0.73 11.28
N ARG A 417 30.39 -1.64 12.21
CA ARG A 417 31.29 -2.75 12.52
C ARG A 417 31.38 -3.75 11.37
N TYR A 418 30.25 -4.00 10.70
CA TYR A 418 30.18 -4.91 9.55
C TYR A 418 29.66 -4.22 8.30
N VAL A 419 30.16 -4.65 7.14
CA VAL A 419 29.60 -4.27 5.83
C VAL A 419 29.28 -5.53 5.07
N VAL A 420 28.04 -5.67 4.59
CA VAL A 420 27.61 -6.83 3.82
C VAL A 420 26.97 -6.42 2.51
N VAL A 421 27.49 -6.94 1.39
CA VAL A 421 27.01 -6.57 0.05
C VAL A 421 26.79 -7.79 -0.84
N ASP A 422 25.88 -7.65 -1.80
CA ASP A 422 25.73 -8.56 -2.94
C ASP A 422 26.41 -7.91 -4.16
N LEU A 423 27.42 -8.58 -4.73
CA LEU A 423 28.18 -8.09 -5.88
C LEU A 423 27.73 -8.66 -7.23
N GLU A 424 26.69 -9.49 -7.30
CA GLU A 424 26.24 -10.07 -8.58
C GLU A 424 24.89 -9.53 -9.05
N VAL A 425 24.08 -8.97 -8.16
CA VAL A 425 22.76 -8.44 -8.51
C VAL A 425 22.76 -6.93 -8.41
N ASP A 426 22.36 -6.24 -9.47
CA ASP A 426 22.11 -4.80 -9.43
C ASP A 426 21.09 -4.47 -8.34
N ASP A 427 21.47 -3.51 -7.51
CA ASP A 427 20.66 -3.08 -6.37
C ASP A 427 20.75 -1.57 -6.22
N TRP A 428 19.68 -0.96 -5.75
CA TRP A 428 19.68 0.46 -5.44
C TRP A 428 20.38 0.69 -4.07
N PRO A 429 21.09 1.80 -3.82
CA PRO A 429 21.27 2.98 -4.66
C PRO A 429 22.47 2.93 -5.60
N LEU A 430 23.36 1.95 -5.43
CA LEU A 430 24.64 1.91 -6.13
C LEU A 430 24.67 0.82 -7.20
N PRO A 431 25.00 1.18 -8.46
CA PRO A 431 25.35 0.22 -9.50
C PRO A 431 26.46 -0.74 -9.04
N ARG A 432 26.52 -1.92 -9.68
CA ARG A 432 27.46 -2.99 -9.32
C ARG A 432 28.93 -2.56 -9.29
N ASP A 433 29.38 -1.84 -10.31
CA ASP A 433 30.74 -1.33 -10.44
C ASP A 433 31.11 -0.37 -9.28
N ILE A 434 30.21 0.55 -8.94
CA ILE A 434 30.42 1.48 -7.83
C ILE A 434 30.45 0.75 -6.48
N ARG A 435 29.60 -0.27 -6.29
CA ARG A 435 29.65 -1.10 -5.06
C ARG A 435 30.96 -1.85 -4.94
N LEU A 436 31.48 -2.41 -6.04
CA LEU A 436 32.77 -3.10 -6.05
C LEU A 436 33.90 -2.14 -5.65
N ALA A 437 34.00 -0.98 -6.30
CA ALA A 437 35.00 0.04 -5.97
C ALA A 437 34.93 0.47 -4.50
N ARG A 438 33.71 0.58 -3.95
CA ARG A 438 33.50 0.95 -2.54
C ARG A 438 33.92 -0.16 -1.57
N VAL A 439 33.71 -1.43 -1.92
CA VAL A 439 34.24 -2.57 -1.14
C VAL A 439 35.76 -2.55 -1.14
N GLU A 440 36.39 -2.32 -2.29
CA GLU A 440 37.85 -2.22 -2.40
C GLU A 440 38.41 -1.07 -1.57
N ALA A 441 37.76 0.10 -1.60
CA ALA A 441 38.13 1.24 -0.77
C ALA A 441 38.03 0.93 0.73
N LEU A 442 36.99 0.20 1.18
CA LEU A 442 36.87 -0.20 2.59
C LEU A 442 37.97 -1.16 3.04
N VAL A 443 38.34 -2.10 2.17
CA VAL A 443 39.46 -3.01 2.45
C VAL A 443 40.78 -2.24 2.53
N ALA A 444 41.01 -1.30 1.60
CA ALA A 444 42.18 -0.41 1.65
C ALA A 444 42.19 0.48 2.91
N ALA A 445 41.02 0.85 3.43
CA ALA A 445 40.86 1.59 4.68
C ALA A 445 40.95 0.72 5.95
N GLY A 446 41.28 -0.57 5.83
CA GLY A 446 41.57 -1.45 6.97
C GLY A 446 40.45 -2.40 7.38
N TYR A 447 39.33 -2.48 6.64
CA TYR A 447 38.35 -3.54 6.88
C TYR A 447 38.91 -4.91 6.46
N ARG A 448 38.71 -5.92 7.30
CA ARG A 448 39.07 -7.32 7.01
C ARG A 448 37.92 -8.01 6.29
N THR A 449 38.21 -8.74 5.22
CA THR A 449 37.22 -9.64 4.61
C THR A 449 37.02 -10.86 5.50
N VAL A 450 35.82 -11.02 6.04
CA VAL A 450 35.44 -12.19 6.86
C VAL A 450 35.13 -13.38 5.97
N THR A 451 34.32 -13.17 4.93
CA THR A 451 33.99 -14.20 3.95
C THR A 451 33.61 -13.60 2.59
N ARG A 452 33.78 -14.42 1.55
CA ARG A 452 33.21 -14.22 0.22
C ARG A 452 32.56 -15.54 -0.20
N ASP A 453 31.25 -15.56 -0.34
CA ASP A 453 30.48 -16.75 -0.71
C ASP A 453 29.40 -16.36 -1.73
N SER A 454 29.41 -17.00 -2.90
CA SER A 454 28.34 -16.89 -3.91
C SER A 454 27.97 -15.44 -4.27
N GLY A 455 28.98 -14.58 -4.41
CA GLY A 455 28.80 -13.16 -4.74
C GLY A 455 28.55 -12.23 -3.55
N PHE A 456 28.30 -12.77 -2.35
CA PHE A 456 28.16 -11.98 -1.13
C PHE A 456 29.51 -11.75 -0.48
N VAL A 457 29.76 -10.52 -0.04
CA VAL A 457 30.99 -10.13 0.66
C VAL A 457 30.63 -9.58 2.02
N LEU A 458 31.24 -10.14 3.07
CA LEU A 458 31.16 -9.63 4.43
C LEU A 458 32.53 -9.09 4.86
N LEU A 459 32.54 -7.82 5.25
CA LEU A 459 33.68 -7.13 5.82
C LEU A 459 33.44 -6.86 7.31
N GLU A 460 34.50 -6.88 8.09
CA GLU A 460 34.51 -6.51 9.51
C GLU A 460 35.60 -5.46 9.75
N ARG A 461 35.25 -4.44 10.51
CA ARG A 461 36.19 -3.47 11.04
C ARG A 461 36.93 -4.08 12.25
N PRO A 462 38.27 -4.06 12.27
CA PRO A 462 39.08 -4.64 13.35
C PRO A 462 38.88 -3.96 14.70
#